data_AF-A0A0M0BCW3-F1
#
_entry.id   AF-A0A0M0BCW3-F1
#
_cell.length_a   1.000
_cell.length_b   1.000
_cell.length_c   1.000
_cell.angle_alpha   90.00
_cell.angle_beta   90.00
_cell.angle_gamma   90.00
#
_symmetry.space_group_name_H-M   'P 1'
#
loop_
_entity.id
_entity.type
_entity.pdbx_description
1 polymer ?
#
loop_
_entity_poly.entity_id
_entity_poly.type
_entity_poly.pdbx_seq_one_letter_code
_entity_poly.pdbx_strand_id
1 'polypeptide(L)'
;MRLTEYKRIRTVIAVIIGVCIAYGVIQNSVLIAVMAVTLGMIGLHVTRRRLTEVAHDERTILIRSKAASATLAIITVVMAIIGLSLVFVSGHGMGNYEQAGYLLAYQANLILGLNALLSYYYKKQLGG
;
A
#
# COMPACT_ATOMS: atom_id res chain seq x y z
N MET A 1 19.87 7.03 8.71
CA MET A 1 19.66 5.99 7.66
C MET A 1 19.55 6.68 6.30
N ARG A 2 20.20 6.16 5.26
CA ARG A 2 20.14 6.77 3.90
C ARG A 2 18.79 6.49 3.24
N LEU A 3 18.30 7.38 2.35
CA LEU A 3 17.04 7.20 1.62
C LEU A 3 16.95 5.88 0.85
N THR A 4 18.05 5.38 0.29
CA THR A 4 18.10 4.11 -0.47
C THR A 4 17.90 2.90 0.43
N GLU A 5 18.49 2.90 1.62
CA GLU A 5 18.32 1.85 2.62
C GLU A 5 16.88 1.82 3.13
N TYR A 6 16.30 3.00 3.41
CA TYR A 6 14.90 3.10 3.84
C TYR A 6 13.95 2.56 2.79
N LYS A 7 14.18 2.86 1.51
CA LYS A 7 13.37 2.32 0.40
C LYS A 7 13.43 0.79 0.36
N ARG A 8 14.63 0.18 0.55
CA ARG A 8 14.76 -1.28 0.60
C ARG A 8 14.00 -1.89 1.78
N ILE A 9 14.17 -1.34 2.99
CA ILE A 9 13.44 -1.84 4.17
C ILE A 9 11.93 -1.70 3.99
N ARG A 10 11.47 -0.56 3.45
CA ARG A 10 10.04 -0.34 3.14
C ARG A 10 9.50 -1.40 2.19
N THR A 11 10.24 -1.75 1.14
CA THR A 11 9.82 -2.81 0.20
C THR A 11 9.75 -4.17 0.88
N VAL A 12 10.75 -4.53 1.70
CA VAL A 12 10.76 -5.79 2.44
C VAL A 12 9.55 -5.90 3.39
N ILE A 13 9.28 -4.84 4.16
CA ILE A 13 8.11 -4.80 5.06
C ILE A 13 6.81 -4.95 4.25
N ALA A 14 6.68 -4.28 3.11
CA ALA A 14 5.49 -4.38 2.28
C ALA A 14 5.25 -5.81 1.75
N VAL A 15 6.31 -6.51 1.33
CA VAL A 15 6.23 -7.91 0.88
C VAL A 15 5.77 -8.82 2.03
N ILE A 16 6.35 -8.65 3.23
CA ILE A 16 5.98 -9.44 4.41
C ILE A 16 4.50 -9.25 4.76
N ILE A 17 4.01 -8.00 4.78
CA ILE A 17 2.59 -7.69 5.03
C ILE A 17 1.70 -8.39 3.98
N GLY A 18 2.07 -8.32 2.70
CA GLY A 18 1.32 -8.96 1.62
C GLY A 18 1.17 -10.47 1.80
N VAL A 19 2.27 -11.15 2.15
CA VAL A 19 2.26 -12.60 2.42
C VAL A 19 1.40 -12.94 3.64
N CYS A 20 1.52 -12.18 4.72
CA CYS A 20 0.72 -12.41 5.93
C CYS A 20 -0.78 -12.18 5.69
N ILE A 21 -1.15 -11.18 4.88
CA ILE A 21 -2.55 -10.94 4.50
C ILE A 21 -3.07 -12.11 3.66
N ALA A 22 -2.31 -12.56 2.65
CA ALA A 22 -2.70 -13.71 1.84
C ALA A 22 -2.93 -14.97 2.70
N TYR A 23 -2.04 -15.22 3.67
CA TYR A 23 -2.20 -16.30 4.63
C TYR A 23 -3.44 -16.12 5.52
N GLY A 24 -3.71 -14.89 5.98
CA GLY A 24 -4.90 -14.58 6.78
C GLY A 24 -6.22 -14.80 6.03
N VAL A 25 -6.25 -14.52 4.72
CA VAL A 25 -7.40 -14.79 3.86
C VAL A 25 -7.64 -16.30 3.71
N ILE A 26 -6.58 -17.09 3.48
CA ILE A 26 -6.69 -18.56 3.37
C ILE A 26 -7.25 -19.18 4.66
N GLN A 27 -6.81 -18.68 5.82
CA GLN A 27 -7.28 -19.14 7.12
C GLN A 27 -8.62 -18.52 7.55
N ASN A 28 -9.21 -17.65 6.72
CA ASN A 28 -10.40 -16.86 7.00
C ASN A 28 -10.34 -16.12 8.36
N SER A 29 -9.14 -15.72 8.78
CA SER A 29 -8.88 -15.11 10.08
C SER A 29 -8.55 -13.63 9.90
N VAL A 30 -9.52 -12.78 10.22
CA VAL A 30 -9.37 -11.31 10.20
C VAL A 30 -8.25 -10.85 11.13
N LEU A 31 -8.06 -11.55 12.26
CA LEU A 31 -7.03 -11.22 13.25
C LEU A 31 -5.62 -11.23 12.65
N ILE A 32 -5.31 -12.21 11.79
CA ILE A 32 -3.99 -12.31 11.16
C ILE A 32 -3.75 -11.11 10.24
N ALA A 33 -4.76 -10.73 9.45
CA ALA A 33 -4.67 -9.58 8.56
C ALA A 33 -4.49 -8.26 9.33
N VAL A 34 -5.24 -8.06 10.41
CA VAL A 34 -5.13 -6.86 11.27
C VAL A 34 -3.76 -6.79 11.95
N MET A 35 -3.27 -7.90 12.50
CA MET A 35 -1.94 -7.96 13.12
C MET A 35 -0.83 -7.69 12.12
N ALA A 36 -0.92 -8.22 10.90
CA ALA A 36 0.05 -7.98 9.84
C ALA A 36 0.14 -6.49 9.46
N VAL A 37 -1.01 -5.84 9.27
CA VAL A 37 -1.08 -4.42 8.90
C VAL A 37 -0.56 -3.53 10.04
N THR A 38 -0.96 -3.81 11.28
CA THR A 38 -0.55 -3.00 12.44
C THR A 38 0.95 -3.12 12.71
N LEU A 39 1.51 -4.34 12.72
CA LEU A 39 2.96 -4.56 12.86
C LEU A 39 3.74 -3.92 11.71
N GLY A 40 3.22 -4.04 10.48
CA GLY A 40 3.79 -3.39 9.30
C GLY A 40 3.85 -1.87 9.42
N MET A 41 2.76 -1.25 9.90
CA MET A 41 2.68 0.18 10.11
C MET A 41 3.63 0.65 11.22
N ILE A 42 3.74 -0.09 12.32
CA ILE A 42 4.69 0.19 13.40
C ILE A 42 6.13 0.10 12.88
N GLY A 43 6.46 -0.96 12.14
CA GLY A 43 7.78 -1.15 11.55
C GLY A 43 8.16 -0.01 10.60
N LEU A 44 7.25 0.41 9.74
CA LEU A 44 7.45 1.56 8.85
C LEU A 44 7.64 2.86 9.62
N HIS A 45 6.85 3.09 10.67
CA HIS A 45 6.92 4.32 11.48
C HIS A 45 8.25 4.42 12.23
N VAL A 46 8.70 3.33 12.86
CA VAL A 46 9.99 3.26 13.55
C VAL A 46 11.15 3.49 12.56
N THR A 47 11.09 2.85 11.38
CA THR A 47 12.14 3.02 10.36
C THR A 47 12.17 4.45 9.82
N ARG A 48 11.00 5.07 9.62
CA ARG A 48 10.86 6.46 9.16
C ARG A 48 11.46 7.45 10.14
N ARG A 49 11.32 7.23 11.46
CA ARG A 49 11.93 8.08 12.50
C ARG A 49 13.47 8.05 12.48
N ARG A 50 14.10 7.03 11.90
CA ARG A 50 15.57 6.92 11.77
C ARG A 50 16.12 7.51 10.46
N LEU A 51 15.25 8.08 9.63
CA LEU A 51 15.65 8.76 8.41
C LEU A 51 16.23 10.14 8.75
N THR A 52 17.51 10.34 8.46
CA THR A 52 18.27 11.57 8.77
C THR A 52 18.28 12.56 7.60
N GLU A 53 17.77 12.15 6.45
CA GLU A 53 17.83 12.92 5.20
C GLU A 53 16.56 13.78 5.06
N VAL A 54 16.73 15.10 5.09
CA VAL A 54 15.65 16.08 4.90
C VAL A 54 15.27 16.08 3.42
N ALA A 55 14.03 15.68 3.11
CA ALA A 55 13.49 15.79 1.76
C ALA A 55 13.34 17.28 1.42
N HIS A 56 14.23 17.79 0.56
CA HIS A 56 14.15 19.17 0.05
C HIS A 56 12.80 19.42 -0.67
N ASP A 57 12.25 20.60 -0.40
CA ASP A 57 10.87 21.00 -0.69
C ASP A 57 10.86 21.99 -1.87
N GLU A 58 10.66 21.50 -3.10
CA GLU A 58 10.51 22.34 -4.31
C GLU A 58 9.03 22.70 -4.53
N ARG A 59 8.58 23.69 -3.77
CA ARG A 59 7.18 23.90 -3.36
C ARG A 59 6.10 24.08 -4.43
N THR A 60 6.38 24.37 -5.70
CA THR A 60 5.30 24.80 -6.63
C THR A 60 4.89 23.74 -7.65
N ILE A 61 5.83 22.95 -8.19
CA ILE A 61 5.52 21.80 -9.08
C ILE A 61 5.05 20.59 -8.24
N LEU A 62 5.53 20.48 -7.00
CA LEU A 62 5.18 19.40 -6.08
C LEU A 62 3.73 19.43 -5.57
N ILE A 63 3.05 20.57 -5.49
CA ILE A 63 1.70 20.61 -4.87
C ILE A 63 0.68 19.81 -5.68
N ARG A 64 0.67 19.96 -7.01
CA ARG A 64 -0.25 19.19 -7.88
C ARG A 64 0.07 17.70 -7.86
N SER A 65 1.36 17.33 -7.91
CA SER A 65 1.74 15.91 -7.84
C SER A 65 1.49 15.30 -6.46
N LYS A 66 1.62 16.09 -5.38
CA LYS A 66 1.36 15.69 -4.00
C LYS A 66 -0.12 15.51 -3.72
N ALA A 67 -0.99 16.38 -4.24
CA ALA A 67 -2.43 16.22 -4.16
C ALA A 67 -2.87 14.96 -4.93
N ALA A 68 -2.41 14.77 -6.17
CA ALA A 68 -2.69 13.56 -6.94
C ALA A 68 -2.19 12.29 -6.23
N SER A 69 -0.96 12.30 -5.71
CA SER A 69 -0.39 11.20 -4.95
C SER A 69 -1.16 10.91 -3.66
N ALA A 70 -1.66 11.93 -2.97
CA ALA A 70 -2.47 11.76 -1.76
C ALA A 70 -3.84 11.16 -2.10
N THR A 71 -4.49 11.64 -3.15
CA THR A 71 -5.77 11.09 -3.63
C THR A 71 -5.63 9.62 -4.03
N LEU A 72 -4.59 9.28 -4.79
CA LEU A 72 -4.30 7.88 -5.15
C LEU A 72 -4.04 7.02 -3.92
N ALA A 73 -3.30 7.53 -2.93
CA ALA A 73 -3.06 6.80 -1.68
C ALA A 73 -4.38 6.54 -0.90
N ILE A 74 -5.25 7.55 -0.79
CA ILE A 74 -6.52 7.42 -0.08
C ILE A 74 -7.44 6.44 -0.82
N ILE A 75 -7.64 6.59 -2.13
CA ILE A 75 -8.52 5.74 -2.93
C ILE A 75 -8.06 4.28 -2.87
N THR A 76 -6.76 4.03 -3.04
CA THR A 76 -6.22 2.66 -3.03
C THR A 76 -6.36 2.00 -1.66
N VAL A 77 -6.15 2.75 -0.57
CA VAL A 77 -6.37 2.24 0.80
C VAL A 77 -7.84 1.94 1.05
N VAL A 78 -8.75 2.85 0.67
CA VAL A 78 -10.20 2.65 0.84
C VAL A 78 -10.67 1.43 0.05
N MET A 79 -10.26 1.30 -1.22
CA MET A 79 -10.58 0.13 -2.04
C MET A 79 -10.03 -1.17 -1.44
N ALA A 80 -8.80 -1.15 -0.91
CA ALA A 80 -8.21 -2.32 -0.27
C ALA A 80 -8.96 -2.73 1.00
N ILE A 81 -9.36 -1.77 1.84
CA ILE A 81 -10.13 -2.04 3.07
C ILE A 81 -11.51 -2.60 2.73
N ILE A 82 -12.24 -1.98 1.80
CA ILE A 82 -13.57 -2.44 1.39
C ILE A 82 -13.48 -3.82 0.75
N GLY A 83 -12.53 -4.01 -0.17
CA GLY A 83 -12.33 -5.28 -0.87
C GLY A 83 -12.00 -6.42 0.10
N LEU A 84 -11.07 -6.20 1.02
CA LEU A 84 -10.70 -7.18 2.05
C LEU A 84 -11.87 -7.49 3.00
N SER A 85 -12.63 -6.46 3.40
CA SER A 85 -13.81 -6.65 4.26
C SER A 85 -14.88 -7.51 3.58
N LEU A 86 -15.14 -7.28 2.29
CA LEU A 86 -16.10 -8.08 1.51
C LEU A 86 -15.65 -9.55 1.40
N VAL A 87 -14.35 -9.81 1.18
CA VAL A 87 -13.80 -11.18 1.14
C VAL A 87 -14.01 -11.88 2.48
N PHE A 88 -13.70 -11.22 3.61
CA PHE A 88 -13.90 -11.81 4.93
C PHE A 88 -15.37 -12.03 5.29
N VAL A 89 -16.27 -11.09 4.94
CA VAL A 89 -17.72 -11.23 5.16
C VAL A 89 -18.26 -12.42 4.36
N SER A 90 -17.83 -12.56 3.10
CA SER A 90 -18.18 -13.70 2.25
C SER A 90 -17.65 -15.02 2.82
N GLY A 91 -16.44 -15.02 3.37
CA GLY A 91 -15.84 -16.18 4.05
C GLY A 91 -16.59 -16.62 5.31
N HIS A 92 -17.33 -15.73 5.98
CA HIS A 92 -18.18 -16.06 7.13
C HIS A 92 -19.60 -16.54 6.73
N GLY A 93 -19.88 -16.69 5.43
CA GLY A 93 -21.16 -17.19 4.92
C GLY A 93 -22.24 -16.12 4.76
N MET A 94 -21.95 -14.84 4.98
CA MET A 94 -22.90 -13.73 4.78
C MET A 94 -22.87 -13.23 3.33
N GLY A 95 -23.39 -14.04 2.41
CA GLY A 95 -23.58 -13.68 1.00
C GLY A 95 -22.36 -13.91 0.11
N ASN A 96 -22.58 -13.96 -1.21
CA ASN A 96 -21.54 -14.21 -2.20
C ASN A 96 -20.92 -12.90 -2.70
N TYR A 97 -20.16 -12.24 -1.83
CA TYR A 97 -19.50 -10.96 -2.13
C TYR A 97 -18.00 -11.11 -2.41
N GLU A 98 -17.48 -12.33 -2.38
CA GLU A 98 -16.06 -12.64 -2.58
C GLU A 98 -15.53 -12.09 -3.92
N GLN A 99 -16.27 -12.28 -5.02
CA GLN A 99 -15.89 -11.75 -6.33
C GLN A 99 -15.81 -10.22 -6.34
N ALA A 100 -16.77 -9.53 -5.69
CA ALA A 100 -16.77 -8.08 -5.61
C ALA A 100 -15.58 -7.58 -4.78
N GLY A 101 -15.26 -8.30 -3.69
CA GLY A 101 -14.10 -8.02 -2.85
C GLY A 101 -12.78 -8.17 -3.60
N TYR A 102 -12.59 -9.28 -4.34
CA TYR A 102 -11.41 -9.47 -5.17
C TYR A 102 -11.30 -8.45 -6.29
N LEU A 103 -12.40 -8.09 -6.94
CA LEU A 103 -12.40 -7.07 -7.99
C LEU A 103 -11.84 -5.74 -7.47
N LEU A 104 -12.31 -5.28 -6.31
CA LEU A 104 -11.83 -4.05 -5.68
C LEU A 104 -10.36 -4.15 -5.27
N ALA A 105 -9.94 -5.29 -4.71
CA ALA A 105 -8.54 -5.52 -4.36
C ALA A 105 -7.62 -5.51 -5.59
N TYR A 106 -8.04 -6.13 -6.70
CA TYR A 106 -7.28 -6.12 -7.95
C TYR A 106 -7.24 -4.72 -8.57
N GLN A 107 -8.34 -3.96 -8.54
CA GLN A 107 -8.36 -2.57 -9.00
C GLN A 107 -7.39 -1.69 -8.19
N ALA A 108 -7.36 -1.83 -6.86
CA ALA A 108 -6.41 -1.10 -6.02
C ALA A 108 -4.96 -1.42 -6.39
N ASN A 109 -4.64 -2.69 -6.62
CA ASN A 109 -3.31 -3.12 -7.05
C ASN A 109 -2.96 -2.59 -8.45
N LEU A 110 -3.91 -2.58 -9.38
CA LEU A 110 -3.72 -2.06 -10.73
C LEU A 110 -3.41 -0.57 -10.70
N ILE A 111 -4.16 0.23 -9.91
CA ILE A 111 -3.91 1.66 -9.74
C ILE A 111 -2.51 1.91 -9.15
N LEU A 112 -2.12 1.14 -8.12
CA LEU A 112 -0.79 1.24 -7.51
C LEU A 112 0.32 0.88 -8.51
N GLY A 113 0.13 -0.20 -9.28
CA GLY A 113 1.07 -0.67 -10.29
C GLY A 113 1.25 0.34 -11.42
N LEU A 114 0.15 0.89 -11.96
CA LEU A 114 0.19 1.95 -12.97
C LEU A 114 0.89 3.20 -12.45
N ASN A 115 0.55 3.65 -11.24
CA ASN A 115 1.19 4.81 -10.64
C ASN A 115 2.70 4.62 -10.45
N ALA A 116 3.12 3.43 -10.02
CA ALA A 116 4.54 3.07 -9.88
C ALA A 116 5.26 3.03 -11.24
N LEU A 117 4.62 2.47 -12.27
CA LEU A 117 5.17 2.37 -13.62
C LEU A 117 5.32 3.75 -14.26
N LEU A 118 4.28 4.59 -14.19
CA LEU A 118 4.32 5.96 -14.68
C LEU A 118 5.41 6.76 -13.96
N SER A 119 5.47 6.66 -12.62
CA SER A 119 6.51 7.33 -11.83
C SER A 119 7.92 6.90 -12.24
N TYR A 120 8.12 5.61 -12.53
CA TYR A 120 9.39 5.08 -13.02
C TYR A 120 9.73 5.62 -14.42
N TYR A 121 8.76 5.59 -15.34
CA TYR A 121 8.93 6.06 -16.72
C TYR A 121 9.25 7.56 -16.77
N TYR A 122 8.50 8.39 -16.06
CA TYR A 122 8.75 9.83 -15.98
C TYR A 122 10.10 10.14 -15.33
N LYS A 123 10.49 9.39 -14.29
CA LYS A 123 11.82 9.56 -13.69
C LYS A 123 12.95 9.22 -14.66
N LYS A 124 12.76 8.22 -15.52
CA LYS A 124 13.74 7.84 -16.55
C LYS A 124 13.84 8.87 -17.67
N GLN A 125 12.73 9.50 -18.05
CA GLN A 125 12.70 10.49 -19.15
C GLN A 125 13.09 11.90 -18.74
N LEU A 126 12.73 12.35 -17.54
CA LEU A 126 12.94 13.74 -17.12
C LEU A 126 14.29 14.01 -16.46
N GLY A 127 15.15 12.98 -16.33
CA GLY A 127 16.48 13.11 -15.70
C GLY A 127 16.34 13.39 -14.21
N GLY A 128 16.49 12.34 -13.40
CA GLY A 128 16.48 12.48 -11.93
C GLY A 128 17.66 13.26 -11.39
#